data_AF-A0AAD1DN97-F1
#
_entry.id   AF-A0AAD1DN97-F1
#
_cell.length_a   1.000
_cell.length_b   1.000
_cell.length_c   1.000
_cell.angle_alpha   90.00
_cell.angle_beta   90.00
_cell.angle_gamma   90.00
#
_symmetry.space_group_name_H-M   'P 1'
#
loop_
_entity.id
_entity.type
_entity.pdbx_description
1 polymer ?
#
loop_
_entity_poly.entity_id
_entity_poly.type
_entity_poly.pdbx_seq_one_letter_code
_entity_poly.pdbx_strand_id
1 'polypeptide(L)'
;MSFFDKIFGGNNQTSDQKSFWKNIRSEEDLTRAIESSYQHKIAIFKHSTSCFISKTVLRNFEKEIENSPEEVEVYYLDLLSYRPLSNKIAEDFGIRHESPQLIVIENGKPVNSASHQDISLSQII
;
A
#
# COMPACT_ATOMS: atom_id res chain seq x y z
N MET A 1 -38.72 22.47 -12.29
CA MET A 1 -37.70 21.56 -12.84
C MET A 1 -36.45 21.73 -12.00
N SER A 2 -36.40 21.11 -10.82
CA SER A 2 -35.22 21.12 -9.94
C SER A 2 -34.55 19.77 -10.08
N PHE A 3 -33.40 19.73 -10.74
CA PHE A 3 -32.72 18.49 -11.15
C PHE A 3 -31.39 18.23 -10.43
N PHE A 4 -31.05 18.94 -9.34
CA PHE A 4 -29.68 18.84 -8.79
C PHE A 4 -29.51 18.66 -7.28
N ASP A 5 -30.58 18.56 -6.47
CA ASP A 5 -30.43 18.41 -5.00
C ASP A 5 -30.44 16.96 -4.48
N LYS A 6 -30.17 15.96 -5.33
CA LYS A 6 -30.21 14.53 -4.94
C LYS A 6 -29.02 13.67 -5.37
N ILE A 7 -27.87 14.28 -5.67
CA ILE A 7 -26.61 13.54 -5.96
C ILE A 7 -25.50 13.83 -4.92
N PHE A 8 -25.83 14.41 -3.76
CA PHE A 8 -24.93 14.47 -2.62
C PHE A 8 -25.55 13.80 -1.38
N GLY A 9 -26.14 12.63 -1.62
CA GLY A 9 -26.54 11.67 -0.59
C GLY A 9 -25.69 10.41 -0.74
N GLY A 10 -24.47 10.46 -0.25
CA GLY A 10 -23.56 9.32 -0.22
C GLY A 10 -22.59 9.54 0.92
N ASN A 11 -22.82 8.79 2.00
CA ASN A 11 -21.98 8.78 3.20
C ASN A 11 -20.50 8.98 2.86
N ASN A 12 -19.86 9.96 3.49
CA ASN A 12 -18.44 9.91 3.76
C ASN A 12 -18.19 8.69 4.67
N GLN A 13 -18.25 7.49 4.10
CA GLN A 13 -17.57 6.35 4.67
C GLN A 13 -16.09 6.63 4.41
N THR A 14 -15.43 7.21 5.41
CA THR A 14 -14.02 6.97 5.64
C THR A 14 -13.80 5.49 5.40
N SER A 15 -13.13 5.17 4.29
CA SER A 15 -12.84 3.82 3.84
C SER A 15 -12.37 2.98 5.02
N ASP A 16 -13.18 2.01 5.44
CA ASP A 16 -12.79 0.95 6.37
C ASP A 16 -11.49 0.34 5.81
N GLN A 17 -10.34 0.70 6.38
CA GLN A 17 -9.10 0.02 6.05
C GLN A 17 -9.31 -1.46 6.42
N LYS A 18 -9.16 -2.34 5.42
CA LYS A 18 -9.32 -3.78 5.59
C LYS A 18 -8.40 -4.29 6.72
N SER A 19 -8.87 -5.28 7.48
CA SER A 19 -8.21 -5.75 8.72
C SER A 19 -6.82 -6.37 8.51
N PHE A 20 -6.47 -6.75 7.28
CA PHE A 20 -5.16 -7.35 6.96
C PHE A 20 -4.03 -6.33 6.83
N TRP A 21 -4.32 -5.02 6.73
CA TRP A 21 -3.29 -4.00 6.60
C TRP A 21 -2.59 -3.71 7.93
N LYS A 22 -1.27 -3.89 7.95
CA LYS A 22 -0.40 -3.32 8.99
C LYS A 22 0.01 -1.91 8.57
N ASN A 23 -0.25 -0.89 9.38
CA ASN A 23 0.07 0.49 9.01
C ASN A 23 1.51 0.86 9.39
N ILE A 24 2.22 1.57 8.50
CA ILE A 24 3.50 2.21 8.81
C ILE A 24 3.26 3.69 9.07
N ARG A 25 3.45 4.14 10.31
CA ARG A 25 3.23 5.52 10.77
C ARG A 25 4.45 6.11 11.48
N SER A 26 5.44 5.28 11.79
CA SER A 26 6.72 5.69 12.38
C SER A 26 7.90 4.88 11.83
N GLU A 27 9.13 5.27 12.20
CA GLU A 27 10.34 4.51 11.86
C GLU A 27 10.38 3.15 12.58
N GLU A 28 9.83 3.06 13.78
CA GLU A 28 9.68 1.79 14.50
C GLU A 28 8.73 0.83 13.78
N ASP A 29 7.65 1.33 13.18
CA ASP A 29 6.76 0.51 12.34
C ASP A 29 7.50 -0.04 11.11
N LEU A 30 8.28 0.81 10.44
CA LEU A 30 9.10 0.42 9.30
C LEU A 30 10.16 -0.63 9.71
N THR A 31 10.80 -0.42 10.86
CA THR A 31 11.81 -1.35 11.39
C THR A 31 11.19 -2.72 11.64
N ARG A 32 10.03 -2.78 12.30
CA ARG A 32 9.28 -4.03 12.53
C ARG A 32 8.85 -4.72 11.24
N ALA A 33 8.47 -3.95 10.21
CA ALA A 33 8.16 -4.50 8.89
C ALA A 33 9.39 -5.18 8.26
N ILE A 34 10.55 -4.50 8.29
CA ILE A 34 11.80 -5.03 7.77
C ILE A 34 12.25 -6.26 8.58
N GLU A 35 12.10 -6.27 9.90
CA GLU A 35 12.38 -7.45 10.74
C GLU A 35 11.52 -8.65 10.36
N SER A 36 10.23 -8.43 10.08
CA SER A 36 9.31 -9.50 9.66
C SER A 36 9.75 -10.12 8.32
N SER A 37 10.40 -9.34 7.45
CA SER A 37 10.94 -9.82 6.17
C SER A 37 12.01 -10.92 6.28
N TYR A 38 12.62 -11.10 7.46
CA TYR A 38 13.59 -12.17 7.72
C TYR A 38 12.93 -13.52 8.02
N GLN A 39 11.62 -13.54 8.29
CA GLN A 39 10.87 -14.77 8.54
C GLN A 39 10.09 -15.24 7.30
N HIS A 40 9.52 -14.29 6.56
CA HIS A 40 8.80 -14.52 5.31
C HIS A 40 8.82 -13.26 4.46
N LYS A 41 8.48 -13.37 3.17
CA LYS A 41 8.30 -12.18 2.32
C LYS A 41 7.23 -11.27 2.90
N ILE A 42 7.45 -9.96 2.78
CA ILE A 42 6.45 -8.94 3.08
C ILE A 42 6.32 -7.99 1.88
N ALA A 43 5.24 -7.20 1.85
CA ALA A 43 5.14 -6.11 0.90
C ALA A 43 4.73 -4.80 1.55
N ILE A 44 5.35 -3.69 1.14
CA ILE A 44 4.97 -2.33 1.52
C ILE A 44 4.27 -1.67 0.36
N PHE A 45 3.00 -1.30 0.54
CA PHE A 45 2.21 -0.51 -0.39
C PHE A 45 2.25 0.96 0.01
N LYS A 46 2.87 1.80 -0.82
CA LYS A 46 2.85 3.26 -0.70
C LYS A 46 1.65 3.81 -1.46
N HIS A 47 0.74 4.46 -0.74
CA HIS A 47 -0.49 5.00 -1.29
C HIS A 47 -0.55 6.52 -1.15
N SER A 48 -0.92 7.21 -2.23
CA SER A 48 -1.27 8.63 -2.19
C SER A 48 -2.78 8.80 -2.17
N THR A 49 -3.32 9.23 -1.02
CA THR A 49 -4.78 9.38 -0.80
C THR A 49 -5.45 10.45 -1.67
N SER A 50 -4.67 11.32 -2.32
CA SER A 50 -5.19 12.30 -3.28
C SER A 50 -5.16 11.84 -4.74
N CYS A 51 -4.47 10.74 -5.06
CA CYS A 51 -4.30 10.25 -6.44
C CYS A 51 -5.39 9.24 -6.82
N PHE A 52 -6.22 9.56 -7.81
CA PHE A 52 -7.28 8.68 -8.29
C PHE A 52 -6.77 7.32 -8.79
N ILE A 53 -5.64 7.30 -9.50
CA ILE A 53 -5.00 6.06 -9.97
C ILE A 53 -4.59 5.21 -8.76
N SER A 54 -3.99 5.83 -7.74
CA SER A 54 -3.59 5.14 -6.52
C SER A 54 -4.77 4.49 -5.79
N LYS A 55 -5.93 5.15 -5.75
CA LYS A 55 -7.17 4.59 -5.18
C LYS A 55 -7.67 3.38 -5.95
N THR A 56 -7.64 3.44 -7.28
CA THR A 56 -8.12 2.34 -8.12
C THR A 56 -7.21 1.12 -7.99
N VAL A 57 -5.89 1.33 -8.02
CA VAL A 57 -4.89 0.26 -7.86
C VAL A 57 -4.96 -0.38 -6.47
N LEU A 58 -5.07 0.42 -5.40
CA LEU A 58 -5.24 -0.10 -4.04
C LEU A 58 -6.46 -1.03 -3.96
N ARG A 59 -7.62 -0.59 -4.46
CA ARG A 59 -8.85 -1.40 -4.44
C ARG A 59 -8.73 -2.70 -5.24
N ASN A 60 -7.99 -2.71 -6.34
CA ASN A 60 -7.76 -3.92 -7.12
C ASN A 60 -6.83 -4.88 -6.38
N PHE A 61 -5.74 -4.36 -5.82
CA PHE A 61 -4.78 -5.13 -5.03
C PHE A 61 -5.44 -5.75 -3.78
N GLU A 62 -6.27 -4.99 -3.07
CA GLU A 62 -7.05 -5.52 -1.92
C GLU A 62 -7.96 -6.68 -2.33
N LYS A 63 -8.61 -6.60 -3.50
CA LYS A 63 -9.42 -7.71 -4.03
C LYS A 63 -8.57 -8.93 -4.37
N GLU A 64 -7.37 -8.75 -4.91
CA GLU A 64 -6.48 -9.87 -5.22
C GLU A 64 -6.09 -10.62 -3.94
N ILE A 65 -5.76 -9.89 -2.86
CA ILE A 65 -5.47 -10.48 -1.54
C ILE A 65 -6.69 -11.23 -1.00
N GLU A 66 -7.87 -10.62 -1.01
CA GLU A 66 -9.09 -11.24 -0.46
C GLU A 66 -9.52 -12.52 -1.19
N ASN A 67 -9.18 -12.64 -2.48
CA ASN A 67 -9.47 -13.83 -3.28
C ASN A 67 -8.31 -14.85 -3.29
N SER A 68 -7.19 -14.55 -2.64
CA SER A 68 -6.03 -15.43 -2.57
C SER A 68 -6.21 -16.46 -1.44
N PRO A 69 -5.85 -17.74 -1.68
CA PRO A 69 -5.71 -18.72 -0.60
C PRO A 69 -4.43 -18.53 0.22
N GLU A 70 -3.48 -17.71 -0.27
CA GLU A 70 -2.20 -17.47 0.38
C GLU A 70 -2.28 -16.29 1.34
N GLU A 71 -1.81 -16.49 2.58
CA GLU A 71 -1.63 -15.42 3.54
C GLU A 71 -0.37 -14.62 3.20
N VAL A 72 -0.56 -13.36 2.82
CA VAL A 72 0.53 -12.43 2.56
C VAL A 72 0.55 -11.33 3.61
N GLU A 73 1.74 -11.05 4.12
CA GLU A 73 1.92 -9.96 5.07
C GLU A 73 2.17 -8.64 4.33
N VAL A 74 1.19 -7.74 4.45
CA VAL A 74 1.18 -6.47 3.72
C VAL A 74 1.09 -5.27 4.66
N TYR A 75 1.91 -4.27 4.33
CA TYR A 75 2.04 -3.02 5.04
C TYR A 75 1.53 -1.87 4.19
N TYR A 76 0.78 -0.96 4.80
CA TYR A 76 0.24 0.23 4.16
C TYR A 76 0.95 1.48 4.68
N LEU A 77 1.40 2.34 3.77
CA LEU A 77 1.93 3.66 4.08
C LEU A 77 1.09 4.73 3.38
N ASP A 78 0.46 5.61 4.16
CA ASP A 78 -0.07 6.86 3.63
C ASP A 78 1.09 7.81 3.32
N LEU A 79 1.46 7.86 2.05
CA LEU A 79 2.57 8.65 1.56
C LEU A 79 2.37 10.15 1.81
N LEU A 80 1.13 10.65 1.76
CA LEU A 80 0.87 12.09 1.93
C LEU A 80 1.01 12.51 3.39
N SER A 81 0.57 11.67 4.32
CA SER A 81 0.74 11.89 5.76
C SER A 81 2.18 11.64 6.22
N TYR A 82 2.90 10.71 5.59
CA TYR A 82 4.21 10.23 6.03
C TYR A 82 5.29 10.34 4.95
N ARG A 83 5.35 11.49 4.26
CA ARG A 83 6.35 11.75 3.20
C ARG A 83 7.80 11.44 3.61
N PRO A 84 8.27 11.84 4.82
CA PRO A 84 9.63 11.51 5.24
C PRO A 84 9.90 10.00 5.26
N LEU A 85 8.97 9.19 5.80
CA LEU A 85 9.09 7.73 5.80
C LEU A 85 9.06 7.16 4.38
N SER A 86 8.18 7.68 3.52
CA SER A 86 8.09 7.23 2.13
C SER A 86 9.38 7.49 1.34
N ASN A 87 10.07 8.59 1.63
CA ASN A 87 11.36 8.95 1.03
C ASN A 87 12.48 8.10 1.63
N LYS A 88 12.50 7.92 2.95
CA LYS A 88 13.45 7.05 3.63
C LYS A 88 13.43 5.63 3.08
N ILE A 89 12.24 5.05 2.84
CA ILE A 89 12.10 3.73 2.21
C ILE A 89 12.72 3.70 0.80
N ALA A 90 12.55 4.78 0.02
CA ALA A 90 13.13 4.87 -1.31
C ALA A 90 14.67 4.95 -1.25
N GLU A 91 15.21 5.73 -0.32
CA GLU A 91 16.65 5.87 -0.08
C GLU A 91 17.29 4.59 0.45
N ASP A 92 16.75 4.02 1.54
CA ASP A 92 17.28 2.82 2.21
C ASP A 92 17.34 1.61 1.26
N PHE A 93 16.38 1.51 0.34
CA PHE A 93 16.30 0.41 -0.63
C PHE A 93 16.90 0.75 -2.00
N GLY A 94 17.37 1.98 -2.22
CA GLY A 94 17.89 2.41 -3.52
C GLY A 94 16.86 2.31 -4.66
N ILE A 95 15.57 2.43 -4.35
CA ILE A 95 14.47 2.35 -5.31
C ILE A 95 13.92 3.75 -5.56
N ARG A 96 13.62 4.06 -6.83
CA ARG A 96 12.96 5.32 -7.19
C ARG A 96 11.60 5.42 -6.51
N HIS A 97 11.33 6.57 -5.90
CA HIS A 97 10.03 6.87 -5.31
C HIS A 97 8.94 6.94 -6.40
N GLU A 98 7.86 6.18 -6.22
CA GLU A 98 6.67 6.17 -7.08
C GLU A 98 5.39 6.10 -6.23
N SER A 99 4.23 6.43 -6.81
CA SER A 99 2.93 6.29 -6.14
C SER A 99 1.76 6.11 -7.13
N PRO A 100 0.95 5.03 -7.02
CA PRO A 100 1.08 3.93 -6.07
C PRO A 100 2.34 3.11 -6.35
N GLN A 101 2.93 2.53 -5.29
CA GLN A 101 4.11 1.67 -5.40
C GLN A 101 3.99 0.50 -4.42
N LEU A 102 4.27 -0.71 -4.88
CA LEU A 102 4.43 -1.92 -4.08
C LEU A 102 5.91 -2.29 -4.04
N ILE A 103 6.47 -2.52 -2.85
CA ILE A 103 7.85 -2.95 -2.66
C ILE A 103 7.81 -4.27 -1.90
N VAL A 104 8.37 -5.34 -2.49
CA VAL A 104 8.44 -6.67 -1.88
C VAL A 104 9.81 -6.84 -1.26
N ILE A 105 9.84 -7.26 0.00
CA ILE A 105 11.06 -7.33 0.80
C ILE A 105 11.20 -8.75 1.34
N GLU A 106 12.41 -9.28 1.23
CA GLU A 106 12.81 -10.57 1.77
C GLU A 106 14.23 -10.46 2.34
N ASN A 107 14.46 -11.01 3.52
CA ASN A 107 15.76 -10.97 4.20
C ASN A 107 16.34 -9.54 4.32
N GLY A 108 15.47 -8.59 4.66
CA GLY A 108 15.82 -7.18 4.83
C GLY A 108 16.12 -6.41 3.55
N LYS A 109 15.90 -7.00 2.37
CA LYS A 109 16.26 -6.41 1.08
C LYS A 109 15.08 -6.38 0.12
N PRO A 110 14.98 -5.37 -0.75
CA PRO A 110 13.99 -5.37 -1.81
C PRO A 110 14.31 -6.49 -2.81
N VAL A 111 13.33 -7.34 -3.09
CA VAL A 111 13.43 -8.41 -4.11
C VAL A 111 12.56 -8.13 -5.33
N ASN A 112 11.53 -7.29 -5.19
CA ASN A 112 10.69 -6.87 -6.30
C ASN A 112 10.07 -5.49 -6.03
N SER A 113 9.69 -4.78 -7.08
CA SER A 113 8.94 -3.52 -6.98
C SER A 113 8.05 -3.31 -8.19
N ALA A 114 6.80 -2.90 -7.96
CA ALA A 114 5.85 -2.55 -9.00
C ALA A 114 5.20 -1.19 -8.71
N SER A 115 4.71 -0.51 -9.74
CA SER A 115 4.04 0.78 -9.57
C SER A 115 2.83 0.88 -10.48
N HIS A 116 1.91 1.80 -10.16
CA HIS A 116 0.73 2.07 -11.00
C HIS A 116 -0.04 0.78 -11.34
N GLN A 117 -0.24 0.49 -12.63
CA GLN A 117 -1.04 -0.66 -13.09
C GLN A 117 -0.28 -1.99 -13.01
N ASP A 118 1.04 -1.96 -12.78
CA ASP A 118 1.85 -3.18 -12.70
C ASP A 118 1.74 -3.83 -11.31
N ILE A 119 1.11 -3.16 -10.34
CA ILE A 119 0.92 -3.70 -9.00
C ILE A 119 -0.10 -4.85 -9.02
N SER A 120 0.35 -6.03 -8.63
CA SER A 120 -0.45 -7.23 -8.46
C SER A 120 0.12 -8.10 -7.32
N LEU A 121 -0.73 -8.93 -6.72
CA LEU A 121 -0.37 -9.97 -5.77
C LEU A 121 0.72 -10.93 -6.30
N SER A 122 0.75 -11.15 -7.62
CA SER A 122 1.77 -11.96 -8.31
C SER A 122 3.21 -11.46 -8.14
N GLN A 123 3.41 -10.27 -7.56
CA GLN A 123 4.75 -9.77 -7.21
C GLN A 123 5.27 -10.34 -5.89
N ILE A 124 4.38 -10.85 -5.05
CA ILE A 124 4.68 -11.38 -3.72
C ILE A 124 4.82 -12.91 -3.76
N ILE A 125 3.86 -13.58 -4.39
CA ILE A 125 3.74 -15.05 -4.46
C ILE A 125 4.68 -15.67 -5.50
#